data_AF-A0A519VWD9-F1
#
_entry.id   AF-A0A519VWD9-F1
#
_cell.length_a   1.000
_cell.length_b   1.000
_cell.length_c   1.000
_cell.angle_alpha   90.00
_cell.angle_beta   90.00
_cell.angle_gamma   90.00
#
_symmetry.space_group_name_H-M   'P 1'
#
loop_
_entity.id
_entity.type
_entity.pdbx_description
1 polymer ?
#
loop_
_entity_poly.entity_id
_entity_poly.type
_entity_poly.pdbx_seq_one_letter_code
_entity_poly.pdbx_strand_id
1 'polypeptide(L)'
;VCAIEGCTYKLQLEMVEMDANVLAMTFISGSLENDSMIFAPIPNLIFTRDVGITINNHILLNKPAKKARNRETLLMRYIFFNHEIFKEYRDKVLEIPDPIQHFLRPGEEDDHRTTLEGGDVMMVSPNHVLIGCSERTSAYGANEAIKLLFENNVVEKVTVVKIPNKRDFMHIDTVFTQVKRNVWTLLSSISKYQPLNPLEPINFLIASDNKETTEIIQFNKRFPEVPKSFESIEALLDDISQNDLKSIEPTKFIYSGNGTFPYDAREQWTDSCNLLALKEGVVLGYDRNDKTIEAFKNNGFAIVKVKDLINDLESGKVNADTITDTLILMPSAELSRARGGFHCMSLPILRDEL
;
A
#
# COMPACT_ATOMS: atom_id res chain seq x y z
N VAL A 1 -23.79 -8.62 5.32
CA VAL A 1 -23.48 -7.71 6.46
C VAL A 1 -24.14 -8.19 7.75
N CYS A 2 -25.47 -8.33 7.78
CA CYS A 2 -26.22 -8.69 8.99
C CYS A 2 -25.67 -9.89 9.78
N ALA A 3 -25.19 -10.94 9.10
CA ALA A 3 -24.59 -12.11 9.75
C ALA A 3 -23.28 -11.79 10.48
N ILE A 4 -22.42 -10.94 9.91
CA ILE A 4 -21.13 -10.54 10.50
C ILE A 4 -21.35 -9.58 11.68
N GLU A 5 -22.35 -8.70 11.57
CA GLU A 5 -22.69 -7.71 12.60
C GLU A 5 -23.66 -8.24 13.67
N GLY A 6 -24.12 -9.49 13.55
CA GLY A 6 -25.04 -10.10 14.52
C GLY A 6 -26.41 -9.43 14.58
N CYS A 7 -26.92 -8.91 13.46
CA CYS A 7 -28.21 -8.22 13.43
C CYS A 7 -29.38 -9.16 13.78
N THR A 8 -30.41 -8.61 14.43
CA THR A 8 -31.67 -9.34 14.66
C THR A 8 -32.42 -9.54 13.34
N TYR A 9 -33.26 -10.58 13.27
CA TYR A 9 -34.11 -10.82 12.10
C TYR A 9 -35.04 -9.65 11.79
N LYS A 10 -35.55 -8.95 12.82
CA LYS A 10 -36.37 -7.75 12.63
C LYS A 10 -35.61 -6.65 11.90
N LEU A 11 -34.39 -6.34 12.36
CA LEU A 11 -33.54 -5.32 11.73
C LEU A 11 -33.15 -5.73 10.30
N GLN A 12 -32.94 -7.03 10.05
CA GLN A 12 -32.70 -7.54 8.71
C GLN A 12 -33.89 -7.28 7.77
N LEU A 13 -35.12 -7.52 8.21
CA LEU A 13 -36.31 -7.22 7.42
C LEU A 13 -36.45 -5.72 7.15
N GLU A 14 -36.21 -4.88 8.16
CA GLU A 14 -36.20 -3.42 7.99
C GLU A 14 -35.17 -2.99 6.93
N MET A 15 -33.97 -3.58 6.93
CA MET A 15 -32.92 -3.29 5.94
C MET A 15 -33.24 -3.74 4.51
N VAL A 16 -33.98 -4.83 4.34
CA VAL A 16 -34.36 -5.34 3.00
C VAL A 16 -35.30 -4.37 2.30
N GLU A 17 -36.12 -3.65 3.06
CA GLU A 17 -37.07 -2.66 2.53
C GLU A 17 -36.46 -1.26 2.33
N MET A 18 -35.19 -1.04 2.73
CA MET A 18 -34.52 0.24 2.56
C MET A 18 -34.16 0.51 1.10
N ASP A 19 -34.18 1.79 0.72
CA ASP A 19 -33.58 2.23 -0.55
C ASP A 19 -32.10 1.82 -0.60
N ALA A 20 -31.63 1.43 -1.80
CA ALA A 20 -30.28 0.91 -1.97
C ALA A 20 -29.18 1.92 -1.58
N ASN A 21 -29.38 3.22 -1.82
CA ASN A 21 -28.40 4.25 -1.46
C ASN A 21 -28.35 4.45 0.05
N VAL A 22 -29.52 4.46 0.70
CA VAL A 22 -29.64 4.55 2.16
C VAL A 22 -28.99 3.34 2.80
N LEU A 23 -29.29 2.14 2.31
CA LEU A 23 -28.72 0.89 2.82
C LEU A 23 -27.19 0.85 2.68
N ALA A 24 -26.65 1.30 1.53
CA ALA A 24 -25.21 1.39 1.31
C ALA A 24 -24.55 2.38 2.30
N MET A 25 -25.15 3.56 2.48
CA MET A 25 -24.68 4.54 3.46
C MET A 25 -24.75 4.02 4.89
N THR A 26 -25.80 3.30 5.25
CA THR A 26 -25.92 2.61 6.52
C THR A 26 -24.78 1.60 6.69
N PHE A 27 -24.50 0.74 5.71
CA PHE A 27 -23.36 -0.21 5.76
C PHE A 27 -21.98 0.43 5.95
N ILE A 28 -21.80 1.68 5.53
CA ILE A 28 -20.55 2.42 5.73
C ILE A 28 -20.55 3.14 7.08
N SER A 29 -21.57 3.94 7.36
CA SER A 29 -21.66 4.82 8.54
C SER A 29 -22.03 4.11 9.84
N GLY A 30 -22.70 2.96 9.75
CA GLY A 30 -23.27 2.28 10.91
C GLY A 30 -24.49 2.90 11.54
N SER A 31 -25.08 3.90 10.87
CA SER A 31 -26.26 4.58 11.37
C SER A 31 -27.41 4.48 10.39
N LEU A 32 -28.63 4.43 10.93
CA LEU A 32 -29.86 4.64 10.18
C LEU A 32 -30.10 6.15 9.98
N GLU A 33 -31.05 6.53 9.13
CA GLU A 33 -31.39 7.95 8.85
C GLU A 33 -31.89 8.72 10.08
N ASN A 34 -32.33 8.02 11.13
CA ASN A 34 -32.74 8.59 12.40
C ASN A 34 -31.57 8.74 13.40
N ASP A 35 -30.32 8.68 12.93
CA ASP A 35 -29.07 8.71 13.69
C ASP A 35 -28.90 7.58 14.72
N SER A 36 -29.73 6.54 14.67
CA SER A 36 -29.55 5.36 15.52
C SER A 36 -28.38 4.51 15.01
N MET A 37 -27.38 4.32 15.86
CA MET A 37 -26.23 3.46 15.56
C MET A 37 -26.58 1.99 15.76
N ILE A 38 -26.36 1.20 14.71
CA ILE A 38 -26.65 -0.23 14.66
C ILE A 38 -25.38 -1.09 14.48
N PHE A 39 -24.28 -0.51 14.03
CA PHE A 39 -22.93 -1.09 14.09
C PHE A 39 -21.88 0.03 14.12
N ALA A 40 -20.62 -0.30 14.43
CA ALA A 40 -19.53 0.67 14.38
C ALA A 40 -19.28 1.13 12.92
N PRO A 41 -18.96 2.41 12.65
CA PRO A 41 -18.60 2.88 11.31
C PRO A 41 -17.32 2.20 10.77
N ILE A 42 -17.14 2.20 9.45
CA ILE A 42 -15.89 1.78 8.79
C ILE A 42 -15.14 2.97 8.19
N PRO A 43 -14.55 3.85 9.02
CA PRO A 43 -13.92 5.09 8.54
C PRO A 43 -12.69 4.84 7.66
N ASN A 44 -12.04 3.67 7.79
CA ASN A 44 -10.87 3.31 6.99
C ASN A 44 -11.21 2.91 5.55
N LEU A 45 -12.49 2.89 5.15
CA LEU A 45 -12.88 2.65 3.76
C LEU A 45 -12.33 3.73 2.81
N ILE A 46 -11.94 4.91 3.33
CA ILE A 46 -11.19 5.92 2.58
C ILE A 46 -9.83 5.40 2.08
N PHE A 47 -9.24 4.42 2.77
CA PHE A 47 -7.99 3.77 2.38
C PHE A 47 -8.27 2.58 1.48
N THR A 48 -8.72 2.88 0.26
CA THR A 48 -9.12 1.86 -0.73
C THR A 48 -7.98 0.92 -1.13
N ARG A 49 -6.73 1.32 -0.88
CA ARG A 49 -5.54 0.48 -1.10
C ARG A 49 -5.60 -0.85 -0.37
N ASP A 50 -6.14 -0.85 0.84
CA ASP A 50 -6.05 -2.01 1.73
C ASP A 50 -7.15 -3.04 1.51
N VAL A 51 -8.22 -2.67 0.79
CA VAL A 51 -9.46 -3.45 0.68
C VAL A 51 -9.56 -4.25 -0.63
N GLY A 52 -8.56 -4.12 -1.49
CA GLY A 52 -8.39 -4.91 -2.72
C GLY A 52 -7.11 -4.49 -3.44
N ILE A 53 -6.57 -5.35 -4.29
CA ILE A 53 -5.36 -5.04 -5.07
C ILE A 53 -5.56 -5.49 -6.52
N THR A 54 -5.33 -4.60 -7.47
CA THR A 54 -5.26 -4.97 -8.88
C THR A 54 -3.85 -5.38 -9.25
N ILE A 55 -3.69 -6.57 -9.80
CA ILE A 55 -2.41 -7.13 -10.26
C ILE A 55 -2.61 -7.58 -11.70
N ASN A 56 -2.10 -6.78 -12.65
CA ASN A 56 -2.41 -6.93 -14.07
C ASN A 56 -3.92 -6.99 -14.31
N ASN A 57 -4.41 -8.11 -14.83
CA ASN A 57 -5.83 -8.35 -15.11
C ASN A 57 -6.55 -9.17 -14.01
N HIS A 58 -5.94 -9.31 -12.84
CA HIS A 58 -6.52 -10.00 -11.68
C HIS A 58 -6.78 -9.04 -10.53
N ILE A 59 -7.72 -9.40 -9.65
CA ILE A 59 -7.93 -8.71 -8.37
C ILE A 59 -7.56 -9.68 -7.26
N LEU A 60 -6.59 -9.33 -6.43
CA LEU A 60 -6.32 -10.03 -5.18
C LEU A 60 -7.17 -9.39 -4.09
N LEU A 61 -8.11 -10.17 -3.54
CA LEU A 61 -8.95 -9.70 -2.44
C LEU A 61 -8.14 -9.67 -1.15
N ASN A 62 -8.27 -8.58 -0.40
CA ASN A 62 -7.55 -8.42 0.85
C ASN A 62 -8.03 -9.42 1.92
N LYS A 63 -7.16 -9.71 2.88
CA LYS A 63 -7.47 -10.52 4.06
C LYS A 63 -7.01 -9.78 5.31
N PRO A 64 -7.88 -8.96 5.93
CA PRO A 64 -7.46 -8.00 6.94
C PRO A 64 -6.98 -8.68 8.22
N ALA A 65 -5.95 -8.13 8.83
CA ALA A 65 -5.44 -8.61 10.11
C ALA A 65 -6.44 -8.33 11.25
N LYS A 66 -7.02 -7.13 11.27
CA LYS A 66 -7.94 -6.68 12.33
C LYS A 66 -9.40 -6.97 11.95
N LYS A 67 -10.13 -7.63 12.87
CA LYS A 67 -11.55 -7.99 12.67
C LYS A 67 -12.46 -6.80 12.33
N ALA A 68 -12.13 -5.60 12.82
CA ALA A 68 -12.88 -4.37 12.54
C ALA A 68 -13.00 -4.04 11.04
N ARG A 69 -12.08 -4.54 10.20
CA ARG A 69 -12.07 -4.30 8.76
C ARG A 69 -12.79 -5.38 7.95
N ASN A 70 -13.31 -6.43 8.60
CA ASN A 70 -13.99 -7.53 7.90
C ASN A 70 -15.20 -7.04 7.08
N ARG A 71 -15.92 -6.02 7.56
CA ARG A 71 -17.04 -5.44 6.81
C ARG A 71 -16.57 -4.71 5.55
N GLU A 72 -15.43 -4.01 5.60
CA GLU A 72 -14.83 -3.37 4.42
C GLU A 72 -14.55 -4.42 3.32
N THR A 73 -13.88 -5.51 3.67
CA THR A 73 -13.60 -6.62 2.75
C THR A 73 -14.87 -7.25 2.19
N LEU A 74 -15.92 -7.43 3.01
CA LEU A 74 -17.19 -7.97 2.54
C LEU A 74 -17.84 -7.07 1.48
N LEU A 75 -17.85 -5.76 1.72
CA LEU A 75 -18.43 -4.79 0.78
C LEU A 75 -17.65 -4.77 -0.53
N MET A 76 -16.31 -4.75 -0.47
CA MET A 76 -15.48 -4.80 -1.68
C MET A 76 -15.63 -6.11 -2.44
N ARG A 77 -15.71 -7.24 -1.73
CA ARG A 77 -16.01 -8.54 -2.33
C ARG A 77 -17.33 -8.50 -3.10
N TYR A 78 -18.38 -7.95 -2.49
CA TYR A 78 -19.66 -7.79 -3.17
C TYR A 78 -19.52 -6.93 -4.45
N ILE A 79 -18.80 -5.81 -4.37
CA ILE A 79 -18.57 -4.92 -5.51
C ILE A 79 -17.82 -5.65 -6.64
N PHE A 80 -16.69 -6.32 -6.35
CA PHE A 80 -15.89 -6.99 -7.36
C PHE A 80 -16.62 -8.14 -8.07
N PHE A 81 -17.47 -8.88 -7.35
CA PHE A 81 -18.22 -9.98 -7.96
C PHE A 81 -19.50 -9.54 -8.68
N ASN A 82 -20.14 -8.43 -8.29
CA ASN A 82 -21.50 -8.11 -8.76
C ASN A 82 -21.58 -6.84 -9.59
N HIS A 83 -20.72 -5.84 -9.36
CA HIS A 83 -20.81 -4.57 -10.07
C HIS A 83 -20.35 -4.71 -11.53
N GLU A 84 -21.01 -4.02 -12.46
CA GLU A 84 -20.77 -4.24 -13.90
C GLU A 84 -19.38 -3.78 -14.36
N ILE A 85 -18.82 -2.74 -13.73
CA ILE A 85 -17.43 -2.29 -13.97
C ILE A 85 -16.42 -3.43 -13.77
N PHE A 86 -16.70 -4.39 -12.89
CA PHE A 86 -15.79 -5.50 -12.56
C PHE A 86 -16.14 -6.80 -13.29
N LYS A 87 -17.06 -6.79 -14.25
CA LYS A 87 -17.51 -7.98 -14.96
C LYS A 87 -16.38 -8.82 -15.56
N GLU A 88 -15.37 -8.16 -16.13
CA GLU A 88 -14.21 -8.83 -16.76
C GLU A 88 -13.23 -9.44 -15.74
N TYR A 89 -13.37 -9.09 -14.47
CA TYR A 89 -12.54 -9.56 -13.36
C TYR A 89 -13.19 -10.67 -12.54
N ARG A 90 -14.50 -10.95 -12.71
CA ARG A 90 -15.24 -11.89 -11.83
C ARG A 90 -14.58 -13.26 -11.69
N ASP A 91 -14.09 -13.82 -12.80
CA ASP A 91 -13.40 -15.12 -12.83
C ASP A 91 -11.89 -15.01 -12.51
N LYS A 92 -11.41 -13.80 -12.23
CA LYS A 92 -10.01 -13.43 -11.97
C LYS A 92 -9.83 -12.77 -10.60
N VAL A 93 -10.84 -12.88 -9.73
CA VAL A 93 -10.73 -12.50 -8.33
C VAL A 93 -10.05 -13.66 -7.58
N LEU A 94 -8.88 -13.39 -7.03
CA LEU A 94 -8.08 -14.33 -6.23
C LEU A 94 -8.37 -14.07 -4.74
N GLU A 95 -8.85 -15.08 -4.04
CA GLU A 95 -9.07 -15.04 -2.59
C GLU A 95 -8.01 -15.88 -1.87
N ILE A 96 -7.34 -15.31 -0.87
CA ILE A 96 -6.28 -16.01 -0.12
C ILE A 96 -6.91 -17.05 0.83
N PRO A 97 -6.64 -18.35 0.64
CA PRO A 97 -7.20 -19.39 1.49
C PRO A 97 -6.62 -19.32 2.91
N ASP A 98 -7.38 -19.80 3.89
CA ASP A 98 -6.79 -20.16 5.18
C ASP A 98 -6.01 -21.48 5.04
N PRO A 99 -4.86 -21.61 5.72
CA PRO A 99 -4.10 -22.85 5.69
C PRO A 99 -4.90 -23.95 6.38
N ILE A 100 -4.77 -25.20 5.91
CA ILE A 100 -5.47 -26.37 6.47
C ILE A 100 -5.28 -26.47 7.99
N GLN A 101 -4.11 -26.10 8.49
CA GLN A 101 -3.77 -26.09 9.91
C GLN A 101 -4.65 -25.15 10.74
N HIS A 102 -5.13 -24.04 10.15
CA HIS A 102 -6.08 -23.14 10.80
C HIS A 102 -7.45 -23.81 11.05
N PHE A 103 -7.91 -24.65 10.11
CA PHE A 103 -9.17 -25.37 10.25
C PHE A 103 -9.12 -26.49 11.30
N LEU A 104 -7.94 -27.09 11.53
CA LEU A 104 -7.77 -28.21 12.47
C LEU A 104 -7.57 -27.77 13.92
N ARG A 105 -7.35 -26.47 14.17
CA ARG A 105 -7.13 -25.91 15.52
C ARG A 105 -7.92 -24.62 15.75
N PRO A 106 -9.26 -24.67 15.72
CA PRO A 106 -10.07 -23.49 16.00
C PRO A 106 -9.90 -23.08 17.47
N GLY A 107 -9.30 -21.91 17.71
CA GLY A 107 -9.20 -21.30 19.05
C GLY A 107 -7.80 -21.21 19.67
N GLU A 108 -6.76 -21.79 19.05
CA GLU A 108 -5.36 -21.48 19.41
C GLU A 108 -4.93 -20.18 18.69
N GLU A 109 -4.33 -19.25 19.43
CA GLU A 109 -4.04 -17.88 18.96
C GLU A 109 -3.08 -17.84 17.74
N ASP A 110 -3.59 -17.24 16.67
CA ASP A 110 -2.97 -16.32 15.67
C ASP A 110 -1.66 -16.65 14.93
N ASP A 111 -0.82 -17.62 15.30
CA ASP A 111 0.52 -17.76 14.68
C ASP A 111 0.52 -18.26 13.22
N HIS A 112 -0.61 -18.77 12.74
CA HIS A 112 -0.77 -19.29 11.37
C HIS A 112 -1.88 -18.61 10.58
N ARG A 113 -2.38 -17.46 11.05
CA ARG A 113 -3.42 -16.73 10.33
C ARG A 113 -2.85 -16.11 9.05
N THR A 114 -3.52 -16.32 7.94
CA THR A 114 -3.19 -15.65 6.68
C THR A 114 -3.79 -14.25 6.70
N THR A 115 -2.94 -13.24 6.61
CA THR A 115 -3.37 -11.84 6.48
C THR A 115 -2.57 -11.20 5.36
N LEU A 116 -3.21 -10.34 4.59
CA LEU A 116 -2.60 -9.56 3.52
C LEU A 116 -3.43 -8.30 3.31
N GLU A 117 -2.79 -7.15 3.44
CA GLU A 117 -3.38 -5.84 3.16
C GLU A 117 -2.67 -5.23 1.94
N GLY A 118 -3.41 -4.47 1.14
CA GLY A 118 -2.89 -3.99 -0.14
C GLY A 118 -1.80 -2.91 -0.05
N GLY A 119 -1.64 -2.23 1.09
CA GLY A 119 -0.47 -1.38 1.34
C GLY A 119 0.85 -2.16 1.24
N ASP A 120 0.81 -3.47 1.45
CA ASP A 120 1.98 -4.33 1.31
C ASP A 120 2.18 -4.92 -0.09
N VAL A 121 1.30 -4.64 -1.05
CA VAL A 121 1.41 -5.20 -2.40
C VAL A 121 1.64 -4.10 -3.41
N MET A 122 2.79 -4.16 -4.10
CA MET A 122 3.18 -3.15 -5.07
C MET A 122 3.53 -3.80 -6.41
N MET A 123 2.78 -3.46 -7.45
CA MET A 123 3.14 -3.77 -8.84
C MET A 123 4.26 -2.84 -9.28
N VAL A 124 5.46 -3.37 -9.50
CA VAL A 124 6.63 -2.58 -9.91
C VAL A 124 7.00 -2.78 -11.39
N SER A 125 6.57 -3.90 -11.99
CA SER A 125 6.59 -4.09 -13.44
C SER A 125 5.53 -5.13 -13.84
N PRO A 126 5.18 -5.29 -15.13
CA PRO A 126 4.15 -6.25 -15.57
C PRO A 126 4.39 -7.69 -15.09
N ASN A 127 5.65 -8.08 -14.87
CA ASN A 127 6.02 -9.43 -14.44
C ASN A 127 6.56 -9.50 -13.02
N HIS A 128 6.53 -8.40 -12.25
CA HIS A 128 7.14 -8.33 -10.92
C HIS A 128 6.24 -7.61 -9.91
N VAL A 129 5.88 -8.35 -8.85
CA VAL A 129 5.16 -7.85 -7.67
C VAL A 129 6.08 -7.83 -6.46
N LEU A 130 5.99 -6.79 -5.64
CA LEU A 130 6.54 -6.78 -4.29
C LEU A 130 5.44 -7.13 -3.29
N ILE A 131 5.78 -7.96 -2.29
CA ILE A 131 4.90 -8.26 -1.15
C ILE A 131 5.65 -7.97 0.15
N GLY A 132 5.12 -7.06 0.96
CA GLY A 132 5.60 -6.76 2.30
C GLY A 132 5.19 -7.85 3.29
N CYS A 133 6.11 -8.25 4.17
CA CYS A 133 5.78 -8.92 5.42
C CYS A 133 5.91 -7.89 6.55
N SER A 134 4.78 -7.51 7.15
CA SER A 134 4.62 -6.36 8.04
C SER A 134 3.76 -6.72 9.27
N GLU A 135 3.37 -5.73 10.09
CA GLU A 135 2.36 -5.91 11.15
C GLU A 135 0.99 -6.37 10.57
N ARG A 136 0.71 -6.06 9.30
CA ARG A 136 -0.59 -6.28 8.66
C ARG A 136 -0.60 -7.47 7.70
N THR A 137 0.53 -7.79 7.10
CA THR A 137 0.67 -8.92 6.16
C THR A 137 1.57 -9.99 6.74
N SER A 138 1.00 -11.19 6.97
CA SER A 138 1.74 -12.32 7.54
C SER A 138 2.55 -13.05 6.47
N ALA A 139 3.62 -13.73 6.89
CA ALA A 139 4.43 -14.54 5.98
C ALA A 139 3.61 -15.66 5.30
N TYR A 140 2.63 -16.23 6.00
CA TYR A 140 1.69 -17.19 5.42
C TYR A 140 0.82 -16.55 4.34
N GLY A 141 0.32 -15.33 4.57
CA GLY A 141 -0.44 -14.58 3.57
C GLY A 141 0.38 -14.29 2.31
N ALA A 142 1.62 -13.85 2.48
CA ALA A 142 2.56 -13.64 1.37
C ALA A 142 2.84 -14.94 0.60
N ASN A 143 3.06 -16.06 1.30
CA ASN A 143 3.30 -17.36 0.68
C ASN A 143 2.10 -17.83 -0.18
N GLU A 144 0.89 -17.77 0.35
CA GLU A 144 -0.30 -18.17 -0.41
C GLU A 144 -0.57 -17.23 -1.59
N ALA A 145 -0.30 -15.92 -1.44
CA ALA A 145 -0.37 -14.98 -2.56
C ALA A 145 0.63 -15.32 -3.66
N ILE A 146 1.90 -15.66 -3.33
CA ILE A 146 2.91 -16.09 -4.31
C ILE A 146 2.41 -17.30 -5.11
N LYS A 147 1.89 -18.32 -4.43
CA LYS A 147 1.36 -19.53 -5.08
C LYS A 147 0.21 -19.17 -6.03
N LEU A 148 -0.79 -18.44 -5.55
CA LEU A 148 -1.94 -18.04 -6.36
C LEU A 148 -1.52 -17.25 -7.61
N LEU A 149 -0.60 -16.30 -7.45
CA LEU A 149 -0.11 -15.49 -8.57
C LEU A 149 0.66 -16.31 -9.60
N PHE A 150 1.49 -17.26 -9.16
CA PHE A 150 2.22 -18.15 -10.07
C PHE A 150 1.32 -19.18 -10.74
N GLU A 151 0.44 -19.84 -9.99
CA GLU A 151 -0.51 -20.85 -10.51
C GLU A 151 -1.45 -20.26 -11.57
N ASN A 152 -1.95 -19.04 -11.34
CA ASN A 152 -2.82 -18.33 -12.29
C ASN A 152 -2.06 -17.58 -13.39
N ASN A 153 -0.73 -17.73 -13.47
CA ASN A 153 0.11 -17.07 -14.48
C ASN A 153 -0.01 -15.53 -14.49
N VAL A 154 -0.20 -14.92 -13.31
CA VAL A 154 -0.38 -13.45 -13.21
C VAL A 154 0.94 -12.72 -13.38
N VAL A 155 2.01 -13.26 -12.78
CA VAL A 155 3.39 -12.71 -12.86
C VAL A 155 4.44 -13.82 -12.89
N GLU A 156 5.66 -13.49 -13.30
CA GLU A 156 6.79 -14.42 -13.28
C GLU A 156 7.70 -14.27 -12.05
N LYS A 157 7.67 -13.11 -11.38
CA LYS A 157 8.57 -12.74 -10.29
C LYS A 157 7.78 -12.14 -9.13
N VAL A 158 8.10 -12.57 -7.90
CA VAL A 158 7.62 -11.92 -6.67
C VAL A 158 8.80 -11.69 -5.75
N THR A 159 8.95 -10.48 -5.20
CA THR A 159 9.94 -10.21 -4.13
C THR A 159 9.23 -9.93 -2.82
N VAL A 160 9.59 -10.69 -1.79
CA VAL A 160 9.13 -10.48 -0.42
C VAL A 160 10.08 -9.53 0.30
N VAL A 161 9.53 -8.47 0.90
CA VAL A 161 10.27 -7.49 1.72
C VAL A 161 9.77 -7.60 3.16
N LYS A 162 10.57 -8.19 4.04
CA LYS A 162 10.23 -8.29 5.46
C LYS A 162 10.72 -7.06 6.18
N ILE A 163 9.78 -6.22 6.62
CA ILE A 163 10.10 -5.01 7.38
C ILE A 163 10.07 -5.29 8.90
N PRO A 164 10.91 -4.61 9.69
CA PRO A 164 10.90 -4.73 11.15
C PRO A 164 9.53 -4.44 11.75
N ASN A 165 9.16 -5.14 12.82
CA ASN A 165 7.88 -4.98 13.52
C ASN A 165 7.92 -3.75 14.43
N LYS A 166 7.94 -2.56 13.81
CA LYS A 166 7.85 -1.27 14.50
C LYS A 166 6.49 -0.65 14.22
N ARG A 167 5.86 -0.10 15.26
CA ARG A 167 4.58 0.64 15.16
C ARG A 167 4.59 1.79 14.14
N ASP A 168 5.77 2.28 13.79
CA ASP A 168 5.94 3.42 12.91
C ASP A 168 5.82 3.03 11.42
N PHE A 169 5.82 1.73 11.08
CA PHE A 169 5.71 1.22 9.71
C PHE A 169 4.59 0.17 9.61
N MET A 170 3.44 0.54 9.03
CA MET A 170 2.30 -0.38 8.90
C MET A 170 2.40 -1.27 7.65
N HIS A 171 2.94 -0.73 6.54
CA HIS A 171 3.03 -1.39 5.25
C HIS A 171 4.25 -0.93 4.44
N ILE A 172 4.65 -1.67 3.39
CA ILE A 172 5.81 -1.28 2.56
C ILE A 172 5.62 0.00 1.73
N ASP A 173 4.40 0.35 1.33
CA ASP A 173 4.13 1.60 0.62
C ASP A 173 4.34 2.86 1.48
N THR A 174 4.33 2.71 2.82
CA THR A 174 4.66 3.80 3.74
C THR A 174 6.15 4.06 3.84
N VAL A 175 7.01 3.15 3.36
CA VAL A 175 8.46 3.28 3.52
C VAL A 175 9.20 3.53 2.20
N PHE A 176 8.62 3.11 1.07
CA PHE A 176 9.11 3.51 -0.25
C PHE A 176 7.99 3.58 -1.29
N THR A 177 8.19 4.37 -2.34
CA THR A 177 7.28 4.45 -3.49
C THR A 177 8.05 4.73 -4.78
N GLN A 178 7.60 4.12 -5.87
CA GLN A 178 8.10 4.41 -7.21
C GLN A 178 7.56 5.74 -7.73
N VAL A 179 8.44 6.66 -8.15
CA VAL A 179 8.06 7.96 -8.72
C VAL A 179 8.19 7.96 -10.24
N LYS A 180 9.27 7.35 -10.75
CA LYS A 180 9.54 7.10 -12.18
C LYS A 180 10.47 5.89 -12.31
N ARG A 181 10.76 5.45 -13.54
CA ARG A 181 11.54 4.24 -13.79
C ARG A 181 12.88 4.19 -13.05
N ASN A 182 13.52 5.34 -12.83
CA ASN A 182 14.80 5.45 -12.14
C ASN A 182 14.75 6.25 -10.84
N VAL A 183 13.59 6.68 -10.35
CA VAL A 183 13.52 7.48 -9.13
C VAL A 183 12.50 6.90 -8.15
N TRP A 184 12.97 6.72 -6.94
CA TRP A 184 12.22 6.17 -5.82
C TRP A 184 12.25 7.14 -4.65
N THR A 185 11.13 7.27 -3.95
CA THR A 185 11.11 7.89 -2.63
C THR A 185 11.34 6.81 -1.59
N LEU A 186 12.21 7.06 -0.61
CA LEU A 186 12.65 6.06 0.36
C LEU A 186 12.81 6.66 1.75
N LEU A 187 12.41 5.92 2.78
CA LEU A 187 12.65 6.29 4.16
C LEU A 187 14.08 5.90 4.58
N SER A 188 14.83 6.85 5.16
CA SER A 188 16.21 6.65 5.63
C SER A 188 16.35 5.57 6.70
N SER A 189 15.35 5.35 7.56
CA SER A 189 15.47 4.40 8.68
C SER A 189 15.59 2.93 8.24
N ILE A 190 15.10 2.60 7.05
CA ILE A 190 15.19 1.26 6.42
C ILE A 190 16.32 1.19 5.37
N SER A 191 17.02 2.30 5.15
CA SER A 191 18.16 2.42 4.22
C SER A 191 19.42 1.79 4.81
N LYS A 192 20.32 1.35 3.92
CA LYS A 192 21.68 0.89 4.28
C LYS A 192 22.50 2.00 4.97
N TYR A 193 22.17 3.27 4.74
CA TYR A 193 22.87 4.42 5.29
C TYR A 193 22.32 4.86 6.65
N GLN A 194 22.60 4.08 7.69
CA GLN A 194 22.66 4.63 9.04
C GLN A 194 24.13 4.91 9.39
N PRO A 195 24.60 6.16 9.35
CA PRO A 195 25.84 6.53 10.02
C PRO A 195 25.56 6.53 11.53
N LEU A 196 25.44 5.35 12.13
CA LEU A 196 25.61 5.24 13.57
C LEU A 196 27.06 5.61 13.84
N ASN A 197 27.30 6.73 14.54
CA ASN A 197 28.63 7.04 15.06
C ASN A 197 29.04 5.84 15.94
N PRO A 198 30.03 5.01 15.51
CA PRO A 198 30.34 3.75 16.19
C PRO A 198 30.75 3.93 17.64
N LEU A 199 31.13 5.17 18.01
CA LEU A 199 31.61 5.56 19.33
C LEU A 199 30.51 6.08 20.26
N GLU A 200 29.25 6.18 19.81
CA GLU A 200 28.17 6.60 20.71
C GLU A 200 27.97 5.59 21.85
N PRO A 201 27.97 6.02 23.12
CA PRO A 201 27.82 5.14 24.27
C PRO A 201 26.61 4.20 24.18
N ILE A 202 25.52 4.67 23.55
CA ILE A 202 24.29 3.89 23.36
C ILE A 202 24.51 2.60 22.56
N ASN A 203 25.47 2.59 21.62
CA ASN A 203 25.78 1.42 20.79
C ASN A 203 26.50 0.31 21.58
N PHE A 204 27.12 0.64 22.71
CA PHE A 204 27.71 -0.33 23.64
C PHE A 204 26.71 -0.81 24.69
N LEU A 205 25.61 -0.06 24.90
CA LEU A 205 24.55 -0.39 25.86
C LEU A 205 23.42 -1.21 25.25
N ILE A 206 23.14 -1.03 23.95
CA ILE A 206 22.17 -1.82 23.21
C ILE A 206 22.92 -3.00 22.56
N ALA A 207 22.71 -4.21 23.08
CA ALA A 207 23.30 -5.42 22.50
C ALA A 207 22.99 -5.51 20.99
N SER A 208 24.02 -5.80 20.19
CA SER A 208 23.97 -5.93 18.73
C SER A 208 23.10 -7.08 18.20
N ASP A 209 22.57 -7.94 19.09
CA ASP A 209 21.96 -9.22 18.74
C ASP A 209 20.51 -9.14 18.23
N ASN A 210 19.83 -7.99 18.37
CA ASN A 210 18.44 -7.81 17.95
C ASN A 210 18.24 -6.63 16.99
N LYS A 211 19.19 -6.37 16.07
CA LYS A 211 18.86 -5.53 14.92
C LYS A 211 17.97 -6.37 14.01
N GLU A 212 16.65 -6.18 14.10
CA GLU A 212 15.72 -6.65 13.07
C GLU A 212 16.16 -6.05 11.73
N THR A 213 16.90 -6.82 10.94
CA THR A 213 17.35 -6.44 9.61
C THR A 213 16.24 -6.72 8.61
N THR A 214 16.04 -5.81 7.66
CA THR A 214 15.15 -6.05 6.52
C THR A 214 15.66 -7.26 5.73
N GLU A 215 14.85 -8.31 5.61
CA GLU A 215 15.14 -9.47 4.76
C GLU A 215 14.41 -9.31 3.42
N ILE A 216 15.11 -9.51 2.32
CA ILE A 216 14.56 -9.31 0.97
C ILE A 216 14.86 -10.55 0.13
N ILE A 217 13.79 -11.23 -0.31
CA ILE A 217 13.89 -12.53 -0.98
C ILE A 217 13.00 -12.51 -2.23
N GLN A 218 13.61 -12.75 -3.39
CA GLN A 218 12.95 -12.81 -4.68
C GLN A 218 12.77 -14.24 -5.16
N PHE A 219 11.56 -14.56 -5.56
CA PHE A 219 11.15 -15.83 -6.12
C PHE A 219 10.86 -15.67 -7.61
N ASN A 220 11.29 -16.65 -8.40
CA ASN A 220 10.96 -16.75 -9.81
C ASN A 220 10.09 -17.99 -10.04
N LYS A 221 9.00 -17.84 -10.79
CA LYS A 221 8.07 -18.92 -11.09
C LYS A 221 8.74 -20.16 -11.70
N ARG A 222 9.79 -19.98 -12.52
CA ARG A 222 10.48 -21.10 -13.18
C ARG A 222 11.39 -21.87 -12.22
N PHE A 223 11.93 -21.20 -11.21
CA PHE A 223 12.87 -21.77 -10.24
C PHE A 223 12.55 -21.29 -8.82
N PRO A 224 11.37 -21.63 -8.26
CA PRO A 224 10.94 -21.12 -6.96
C PRO A 224 11.82 -21.62 -5.80
N GLU A 225 12.46 -22.78 -5.96
CA GLU A 225 13.37 -23.40 -4.99
C GLU A 225 14.73 -22.68 -4.85
N VAL A 226 15.06 -21.76 -5.76
CA VAL A 226 16.35 -21.05 -5.78
C VAL A 226 16.10 -19.55 -5.72
N PRO A 227 15.73 -19.01 -4.55
CA PRO A 227 15.45 -17.59 -4.41
C PRO A 227 16.72 -16.74 -4.49
N LYS A 228 16.58 -15.50 -4.97
CA LYS A 228 17.62 -14.47 -4.97
C LYS A 228 17.43 -13.53 -3.78
N SER A 229 18.46 -13.33 -2.96
CA SER A 229 18.41 -12.37 -1.85
C SER A 229 19.06 -11.04 -2.23
N PHE A 230 18.61 -9.95 -1.60
CA PHE A 230 19.19 -8.62 -1.75
C PHE A 230 19.77 -8.11 -0.42
N GLU A 231 20.87 -7.36 -0.48
CA GLU A 231 21.52 -6.82 0.71
C GLU A 231 20.77 -5.63 1.33
N SER A 232 20.00 -4.90 0.54
CA SER A 232 19.25 -3.73 1.00
C SER A 232 18.09 -3.39 0.06
N ILE A 233 17.19 -2.52 0.53
CA ILE A 233 16.05 -2.05 -0.28
C ILE A 233 16.56 -1.28 -1.51
N GLU A 234 17.60 -0.47 -1.37
CA GLU A 234 18.21 0.24 -2.50
C GLU A 234 18.75 -0.72 -3.56
N ALA A 235 19.38 -1.84 -3.16
CA ALA A 235 19.85 -2.84 -4.10
C ALA A 235 18.70 -3.51 -4.86
N LEU A 236 17.57 -3.76 -4.19
CA LEU A 236 16.35 -4.25 -4.83
C LEU A 236 15.77 -3.22 -5.81
N LEU A 237 15.61 -1.97 -5.37
CA LEU A 237 15.00 -0.91 -6.17
C LEU A 237 15.87 -0.53 -7.37
N ASP A 238 17.20 -0.59 -7.24
CA ASP A 238 18.14 -0.45 -8.34
C ASP A 238 18.01 -1.61 -9.34
N ASP A 239 17.97 -2.87 -8.88
CA ASP A 239 17.76 -4.05 -9.74
C ASP A 239 16.44 -3.95 -10.52
N ILE A 240 15.36 -3.50 -9.88
CA ILE A 240 14.07 -3.25 -10.55
C ILE A 240 14.21 -2.17 -11.61
N SER A 241 14.83 -1.04 -11.27
CA SER A 241 15.01 0.10 -12.19
C SER A 241 15.82 -0.29 -13.44
N GLN A 242 16.92 -1.01 -13.25
CA GLN A 242 17.84 -1.36 -14.32
C GLN A 242 17.36 -2.57 -15.12
N ASN A 243 16.89 -3.63 -14.46
CA ASN A 243 16.63 -4.92 -15.11
C ASN A 243 15.16 -5.12 -15.49
N ASP A 244 14.22 -4.71 -14.63
CA ASP A 244 12.79 -4.91 -14.90
C ASP A 244 12.20 -3.76 -15.72
N LEU A 245 12.57 -2.53 -15.37
CA LEU A 245 12.07 -1.30 -15.98
C LEU A 245 12.98 -0.76 -17.09
N LYS A 246 14.18 -1.32 -17.24
CA LYS A 246 15.14 -0.98 -18.30
C LYS A 246 15.44 0.53 -18.37
N SER A 247 15.59 1.15 -17.20
CA SER A 247 15.99 2.55 -17.12
C SER A 247 17.32 2.77 -17.85
N ILE A 248 17.38 3.84 -18.65
CA ILE A 248 18.61 4.30 -19.29
C ILE A 248 19.46 5.20 -18.37
N GLU A 249 18.87 5.67 -17.28
CA GLU A 249 19.55 6.49 -16.28
C GLU A 249 19.89 5.67 -15.02
N PRO A 250 20.93 6.07 -14.28
CA PRO A 250 21.18 5.54 -12.95
C PRO A 250 19.98 5.76 -12.02
N THR A 251 19.76 4.79 -11.13
CA THR A 251 18.73 4.87 -10.10
C THR A 251 19.07 5.98 -9.10
N LYS A 252 18.07 6.79 -8.73
CA LYS A 252 18.17 7.89 -7.77
C LYS A 252 17.16 7.68 -6.65
N PHE A 253 17.54 8.08 -5.44
CA PHE A 253 16.70 7.99 -4.26
C PHE A 253 16.43 9.38 -3.71
N ILE A 254 15.15 9.71 -3.54
CA ILE A 254 14.70 10.90 -2.83
C ILE A 254 14.33 10.47 -1.42
N TYR A 255 15.18 10.82 -0.45
CA TYR A 255 14.95 10.41 0.93
C TYR A 255 13.89 11.29 1.62
N SER A 256 12.95 10.64 2.31
CA SER A 256 12.02 11.31 3.22
C SER A 256 12.79 12.19 4.21
N GLY A 257 12.35 13.43 4.37
CA GLY A 257 12.96 14.40 5.27
C GLY A 257 14.45 14.71 4.97
N ASN A 258 14.91 14.51 3.73
CA ASN A 258 16.34 14.53 3.35
C ASN A 258 17.21 13.54 4.15
N GLY A 259 16.61 12.46 4.68
CA GLY A 259 17.30 11.48 5.52
C GLY A 259 17.93 12.07 6.79
N THR A 260 17.40 13.21 7.27
CA THR A 260 17.96 13.95 8.40
C THR A 260 17.02 13.90 9.59
N PHE A 261 17.50 13.36 10.71
CA PHE A 261 16.76 13.39 11.97
C PHE A 261 16.66 14.82 12.53
N PRO A 262 15.52 15.25 13.10
CA PRO A 262 14.26 14.51 13.30
C PRO A 262 13.24 14.68 12.17
N TYR A 263 13.63 15.29 11.04
CA TYR A 263 12.69 15.62 9.95
C TYR A 263 12.16 14.37 9.27
N ASP A 264 13.02 13.39 8.99
CA ASP A 264 12.63 12.10 8.41
C ASP A 264 11.57 11.37 9.26
N ALA A 265 11.78 11.28 10.58
CA ALA A 265 10.85 10.66 11.51
C ALA A 265 9.51 11.44 11.59
N ARG A 266 9.57 12.78 11.57
CA ARG A 266 8.36 13.62 11.61
C ARG A 266 7.55 13.54 10.33
N GLU A 267 8.20 13.56 9.17
CA GLU A 267 7.53 13.53 7.88
C GLU A 267 7.06 12.12 7.51
N GLN A 268 7.72 11.08 8.03
CA GLN A 268 7.21 9.71 7.98
C GLN A 268 5.85 9.59 8.69
N TRP A 269 5.66 10.26 9.82
CA TRP A 269 4.37 10.28 10.53
C TRP A 269 3.23 10.88 9.72
N THR A 270 3.58 11.68 8.71
CA THR A 270 2.66 12.31 7.76
C THR A 270 2.83 11.75 6.35
N ASP A 271 3.31 10.50 6.27
CA ASP A 271 3.30 9.66 5.08
C ASP A 271 4.04 10.26 3.88
N SER A 272 5.20 10.87 4.10
CA SER A 272 6.02 11.50 3.06
C SER A 272 6.50 10.56 1.94
N CYS A 273 6.62 9.26 2.22
CA CYS A 273 6.92 8.24 1.22
C CYS A 273 5.68 7.71 0.49
N ASN A 274 4.46 7.92 1.02
CA ASN A 274 3.23 7.31 0.50
C ASN A 274 2.59 8.17 -0.60
N LEU A 275 3.33 8.30 -1.71
CA LEU A 275 2.97 9.16 -2.83
C LEU A 275 2.11 8.40 -3.85
N LEU A 276 1.25 9.12 -4.57
CA LEU A 276 0.51 8.52 -5.69
C LEU A 276 1.11 8.98 -7.02
N ALA A 277 1.77 8.08 -7.74
CA ALA A 277 2.15 8.32 -9.13
C ALA A 277 0.90 8.33 -10.02
N LEU A 278 0.63 9.47 -10.64
CA LEU A 278 -0.44 9.62 -11.64
C LEU A 278 0.07 9.22 -13.02
N LYS A 279 1.30 9.61 -13.34
CA LYS A 279 2.07 9.16 -14.50
C LYS A 279 3.56 9.23 -14.17
N GLU A 280 4.41 8.76 -15.08
CA GLU A 280 5.86 8.76 -14.85
C GLU A 280 6.37 10.17 -14.47
N GLY A 281 6.98 10.28 -13.28
CA GLY A 281 7.53 11.51 -12.75
C GLY A 281 6.50 12.51 -12.20
N VAL A 282 5.19 12.23 -12.26
CA VAL A 282 4.15 13.11 -11.73
C VAL A 282 3.42 12.43 -10.58
N VAL A 283 3.63 12.95 -9.37
CA VAL A 283 3.18 12.33 -8.12
C VAL A 283 2.37 13.30 -7.26
N LEU A 284 1.41 12.77 -6.50
CA LEU A 284 0.71 13.49 -5.44
C LEU A 284 1.39 13.26 -4.09
N GLY A 285 1.56 14.33 -3.32
CA GLY A 285 2.03 14.29 -1.93
C GLY A 285 1.39 15.38 -1.08
N TYR A 286 1.63 15.33 0.23
CA TYR A 286 1.13 16.33 1.16
C TYR A 286 1.99 17.60 1.19
N ASP A 287 1.35 18.75 1.36
CA ASP A 287 1.99 20.07 1.45
C ASP A 287 2.76 20.35 2.75
N ARG A 288 2.62 19.50 3.78
CA ARG A 288 3.28 19.67 5.09
C ARG A 288 4.67 19.05 5.21
N ASN A 289 5.11 18.27 4.22
CA ASN A 289 6.36 17.52 4.26
C ASN A 289 7.51 18.37 3.70
N ASP A 290 7.81 19.50 4.34
CA ASP A 290 8.69 20.56 3.83
C ASP A 290 10.07 20.07 3.37
N LYS A 291 10.69 19.15 4.12
CA LYS A 291 12.02 18.62 3.81
C LYS A 291 12.00 17.60 2.70
N THR A 292 10.96 16.78 2.61
CA THR A 292 10.75 15.91 1.46
C THR A 292 10.47 16.74 0.20
N ILE A 293 9.68 17.82 0.31
CA ILE A 293 9.44 18.77 -0.80
C ILE A 293 10.75 19.41 -1.27
N GLU A 294 11.61 19.83 -0.34
CA GLU A 294 12.96 20.32 -0.64
C GLU A 294 13.81 19.26 -1.37
N ALA A 295 13.74 17.99 -0.92
CA ALA A 295 14.44 16.88 -1.56
C ALA A 295 13.98 16.66 -3.02
N PHE A 296 12.67 16.72 -3.28
CA PHE A 296 12.10 16.66 -4.63
C PHE A 296 12.59 17.80 -5.51
N LYS A 297 12.54 19.03 -4.99
CA LYS A 297 13.02 20.23 -5.71
C LYS A 297 14.50 20.12 -6.07
N ASN A 298 15.33 19.65 -5.14
CA ASN A 298 16.77 19.45 -5.36
C ASN A 298 17.06 18.35 -6.40
N ASN A 299 16.12 17.41 -6.58
CA ASN A 299 16.19 16.35 -7.61
C ASN A 299 15.49 16.74 -8.92
N GLY A 300 15.23 18.04 -9.13
CA GLY A 300 14.75 18.58 -10.40
C GLY A 300 13.24 18.52 -10.60
N PHE A 301 12.46 18.21 -9.57
CA PHE A 301 11.00 18.22 -9.69
C PHE A 301 10.43 19.63 -9.53
N ALA A 302 9.45 19.96 -10.37
CA ALA A 302 8.57 21.10 -10.16
C ALA A 302 7.65 20.84 -8.96
N ILE A 303 7.42 21.87 -8.15
CA ILE A 303 6.53 21.79 -6.98
C ILE A 303 5.33 22.68 -7.26
N VAL A 304 4.13 22.11 -7.29
CA VAL A 304 2.90 22.85 -7.62
C VAL A 304 1.81 22.50 -6.62
N LYS A 305 1.05 23.48 -6.13
CA LYS A 305 -0.15 23.20 -5.32
C LYS A 305 -1.30 22.80 -6.22
N VAL A 306 -2.07 21.78 -5.83
CA VAL A 306 -3.18 21.26 -6.64
C VAL A 306 -4.18 22.36 -7.05
N LYS A 307 -4.47 23.31 -6.15
CA LYS A 307 -5.37 24.43 -6.44
C LYS A 307 -4.88 25.28 -7.62
N ASP A 308 -3.59 25.56 -7.66
CA ASP A 308 -2.99 26.38 -8.71
C ASP A 308 -2.90 25.58 -10.02
N LEU A 309 -2.57 24.28 -9.92
CA LEU A 309 -2.54 23.37 -11.06
C LEU A 309 -3.90 23.26 -11.77
N ILE A 310 -4.99 23.13 -11.02
CA ILE A 310 -6.35 23.05 -11.58
C ILE A 310 -6.66 24.32 -12.39
N ASN A 311 -6.41 25.50 -11.84
CA ASN A 311 -6.63 26.77 -12.55
C ASN A 311 -5.76 26.87 -13.82
N ASP A 312 -4.50 26.42 -13.74
CA ASP A 312 -3.56 26.44 -14.87
C ASP A 312 -3.97 25.43 -15.97
N LEU A 313 -4.55 24.28 -15.60
CA LEU A 313 -5.11 23.30 -16.54
C LEU A 313 -6.38 23.83 -17.21
N GLU A 314 -7.32 24.36 -16.43
CA GLU A 314 -8.60 24.88 -16.95
C GLU A 314 -8.42 26.11 -17.85
N SER A 315 -7.41 26.94 -17.57
CA SER A 315 -7.06 28.08 -18.42
C SER A 315 -6.25 27.72 -19.66
N GLY A 316 -5.80 26.46 -19.79
CA GLY A 316 -4.95 26.00 -20.89
C GLY A 316 -3.49 26.47 -20.80
N LYS A 317 -3.07 27.04 -19.68
CA LYS A 317 -1.67 27.45 -19.43
C LYS A 317 -0.74 26.25 -19.30
N VAL A 318 -1.26 25.15 -18.77
CA VAL A 318 -0.55 23.87 -18.63
C VAL A 318 -1.38 22.78 -19.30
N ASN A 319 -0.73 21.80 -19.92
CA ASN A 319 -1.37 20.61 -20.47
C ASN A 319 -0.97 19.37 -19.66
N ALA A 320 -1.95 18.60 -19.18
CA ALA A 320 -1.75 17.37 -18.42
C ALA A 320 -0.84 16.35 -19.14
N ASP A 321 -0.89 16.29 -20.47
CA ASP A 321 -0.07 15.39 -21.29
C ASP A 321 1.42 15.76 -21.22
N THR A 322 1.73 17.06 -21.12
CA THR A 322 3.11 17.56 -21.20
C THR A 322 3.78 17.80 -19.85
N ILE A 323 3.03 17.76 -18.73
CA ILE A 323 3.64 17.87 -17.39
C ILE A 323 4.62 16.71 -17.20
N THR A 324 5.82 16.97 -16.71
CA THR A 324 6.76 15.92 -16.30
C THR A 324 7.39 16.32 -14.97
N ASP A 325 7.98 15.35 -14.26
CA ASP A 325 8.80 15.60 -13.07
C ASP A 325 8.17 16.63 -12.10
N THR A 326 6.95 16.37 -11.65
CA THR A 326 6.17 17.30 -10.82
C THR A 326 5.65 16.62 -9.56
N LEU A 327 5.95 17.20 -8.41
CA LEU A 327 5.29 16.88 -7.15
C LEU A 327 4.11 17.85 -6.95
N ILE A 328 2.91 17.30 -7.00
CA ILE A 328 1.66 18.02 -6.80
C ILE A 328 1.30 17.96 -5.31
N LEU A 329 1.23 19.12 -4.67
CA LEU A 329 0.97 19.26 -3.26
C LEU A 329 -0.52 19.39 -3.00
N MET A 330 -1.02 18.46 -2.18
CA MET A 330 -2.38 18.40 -1.71
C MET A 330 -2.46 18.94 -0.28
N PRO A 331 -3.55 19.66 0.08
CA PRO A 331 -3.77 20.13 1.45
C PRO A 331 -3.80 18.97 2.44
N SER A 332 -3.11 19.12 3.56
CA SER A 332 -2.87 18.02 4.50
C SER A 332 -3.50 18.22 5.89
N ALA A 333 -4.34 19.24 6.09
CA ALA A 333 -4.88 19.60 7.40
C ALA A 333 -5.67 18.46 8.09
N GLU A 334 -6.51 17.74 7.34
CA GLU A 334 -7.37 16.67 7.90
C GLU A 334 -6.92 15.27 7.50
N LEU A 335 -6.75 14.99 6.19
CA LEU A 335 -6.49 13.63 5.71
C LEU A 335 -5.20 13.02 6.28
N SER A 336 -4.13 13.81 6.43
CA SER A 336 -2.87 13.30 6.98
C SER A 336 -2.98 12.87 8.45
N ARG A 337 -4.03 13.27 9.18
CA ARG A 337 -4.25 12.85 10.58
C ARG A 337 -4.59 11.37 10.69
N ALA A 338 -5.06 10.77 9.61
CA ALA A 338 -5.44 9.37 9.55
C ALA A 338 -4.26 8.42 9.26
N ARG A 339 -3.02 8.95 9.14
CA ARG A 339 -1.78 8.18 8.87
C ARG A 339 -1.86 7.34 7.59
N GLY A 340 -2.23 8.01 6.49
CA GLY A 340 -2.12 7.46 5.16
C GLY A 340 -1.96 8.57 4.11
N GLY A 341 -1.11 8.31 3.11
CA GLY A 341 -0.92 9.19 1.97
C GLY A 341 -1.85 8.88 0.81
N PHE A 342 -1.55 9.46 -0.35
CA PHE A 342 -2.38 9.30 -1.56
C PHE A 342 -2.27 7.89 -2.15
N HIS A 343 -1.20 7.16 -1.85
CA HIS A 343 -1.11 5.75 -2.25
C HIS A 343 -2.11 4.88 -1.48
N CYS A 344 -2.25 5.11 -0.16
CA CYS A 344 -3.24 4.42 0.68
C CYS A 344 -4.68 4.75 0.28
N MET A 345 -4.95 6.00 -0.12
CA MET A 345 -6.29 6.47 -0.52
C MET A 345 -6.66 6.14 -1.97
N SER A 346 -5.88 5.29 -2.65
CA SER A 346 -6.13 4.94 -4.05
C SER A 346 -6.06 3.44 -4.29
N LEU A 347 -6.94 2.98 -5.18
CA LEU A 347 -6.93 1.62 -5.72
C LEU A 347 -6.90 1.72 -7.25
N PRO A 348 -5.71 1.68 -7.88
CA PRO A 348 -5.61 1.70 -9.33
C PRO A 348 -6.29 0.47 -9.92
N ILE A 349 -7.29 0.67 -10.77
CA ILE A 349 -7.98 -0.41 -11.52
C ILE A 349 -7.38 -0.59 -12.90
N LEU A 350 -7.03 0.53 -13.55
CA LEU A 350 -6.42 0.56 -14.87
C LEU A 350 -5.24 1.54 -14.84
N ARG A 351 -4.09 1.09 -15.33
CA ARG A 351 -2.91 1.90 -15.60
C ARG A 351 -2.33 1.45 -16.94
N ASP A 352 -1.90 2.41 -17.74
CA ASP A 352 -1.25 2.13 -19.02
C ASP A 352 0.06 1.37 -18.83
N GLU A 353 0.45 0.60 -19.84
CA GLU A 353 1.76 -0.02 -19.90
C GLU A 353 2.86 1.04 -20.00
N LEU A 354 4.00 0.79 -19.36
CA LEU A 354 5.15 1.71 -19.31
C LEU A 354 5.91 1.75 -20.64
#